data_AF-A0A2V7ZW94-F1
#
_entry.id   AF-A0A2V7ZW94-F1
#
_cell.length_a   1.000
_cell.length_b   1.000
_cell.length_c   1.000
_cell.angle_alpha   90.00
_cell.angle_beta   90.00
_cell.angle_gamma   90.00
#
_symmetry.space_group_name_H-M   'P 1'
#
loop_
_entity.id
_entity.type
_entity.pdbx_description
1 polymer ?
#
loop_
_entity_poly.entity_id
_entity_poly.type
_entity_poly.pdbx_seq_one_letter_code
_entity_poly.pdbx_strand_id
1 'polypeptide(L)'
;MRTAMLAWMKRRRSTAYTEVEPRIDASKQEPSVMSGAYLSLYKYLENRYANTVVLTFAEIEDLLGFTLRDQARVREEWWTNPEPATARPSYSDAWTLASRTVTPNLRALTVVFDRAS
;
A
#
# COMPACT_ATOMS: atom_id res chain seq x y z
N MET A 1 14.67 -25.53 18.92
CA MET A 1 13.21 -25.34 19.04
C MET A 1 12.96 -23.85 19.30
N ARG A 2 12.50 -23.07 18.29
CA ARG A 2 11.10 -22.59 18.16
C ARG A 2 10.58 -22.10 19.54
N THR A 3 10.34 -20.82 19.81
CA THR A 3 9.34 -19.95 19.15
C THR A 3 9.53 -18.50 19.63
N ALA A 4 9.82 -17.57 18.72
CA ALA A 4 9.79 -16.13 19.01
C ALA A 4 8.95 -15.45 17.93
N MET A 5 7.63 -15.68 17.95
CA MET A 5 6.70 -15.13 16.95
C MET A 5 5.52 -14.34 17.52
N LEU A 6 5.39 -14.15 18.84
CA LEU A 6 4.19 -13.49 19.41
C LEU A 6 4.44 -12.33 20.40
N ALA A 7 5.66 -11.78 20.48
CA ALA A 7 5.93 -10.67 21.40
C ALA A 7 5.50 -9.28 20.89
N TRP A 8 5.08 -9.15 19.62
CA TRP A 8 4.75 -7.85 19.02
C TRP A 8 3.28 -7.42 19.21
N MET A 9 2.39 -8.35 19.58
CA MET A 9 0.93 -8.12 19.67
C MET A 9 0.41 -7.77 21.08
N LYS A 10 1.28 -7.48 22.05
CA LYS A 10 0.86 -7.23 23.45
C LYS A 10 1.18 -5.83 24.00
N ARG A 11 1.81 -4.95 23.22
CA ARG A 11 2.13 -3.56 23.61
C ARG A 11 1.20 -2.53 22.94
N ARG A 12 -0.11 -2.81 22.88
CA ARG A 12 -1.14 -1.86 22.42
C ARG A 12 -2.48 -2.01 23.15
N ARG A 13 -2.44 -2.38 24.43
CA ARG A 13 -3.54 -2.12 25.36
C ARG A 13 -2.96 -1.43 26.58
N SER A 14 -3.68 -0.43 27.07
CA SER A 14 -3.36 0.43 28.21
C SER A 14 -2.55 1.69 27.90
N THR A 15 -3.17 2.60 27.14
CA THR A 15 -3.14 4.02 27.53
C THR A 15 -4.57 4.41 27.83
N ALA A 16 -4.78 4.84 29.08
CA ALA A 16 -6.06 5.26 29.61
C ALA A 16 -6.67 6.39 28.79
N TYR A 17 -7.99 6.37 28.69
CA TYR A 17 -8.80 7.45 28.15
C TYR A 17 -8.59 8.70 29.01
N THR A 18 -7.89 9.69 28.46
CA THR A 18 -8.12 11.09 28.82
C THR A 18 -8.78 11.73 27.61
N GLU A 19 -10.06 11.96 27.79
CA GLU A 19 -10.95 12.75 26.96
C GLU A 19 -10.36 14.14 26.68
N VAL A 20 -10.02 14.40 25.42
CA VAL A 20 -9.93 15.76 24.86
C VAL A 20 -10.41 15.69 23.40
N GLU A 21 -11.65 16.11 23.16
CA GLU A 21 -12.11 16.61 21.86
C GLU A 21 -12.54 18.09 22.04
N PRO A 22 -12.58 18.92 20.98
CA PRO A 22 -11.84 18.83 19.72
C PRO A 22 -11.18 20.19 19.38
N ARG A 23 -9.98 20.15 18.80
CA ARG A 23 -9.55 21.20 17.88
C ARG A 23 -9.17 20.52 16.58
N ILE A 24 -10.13 20.50 15.66
CA ILE A 24 -9.92 20.16 14.27
C ILE A 24 -8.96 21.22 13.71
N ASP A 25 -7.66 20.93 13.74
CA ASP A 25 -6.67 21.64 12.94
C ASP A 25 -6.71 21.02 11.54
N ALA A 26 -7.39 21.72 10.65
CA ALA A 26 -7.54 21.36 9.25
C ALA A 26 -6.23 21.64 8.49
N SER A 27 -5.27 20.71 8.49
CA SER A 27 -4.18 20.63 7.48
C SER A 27 -3.35 19.35 7.59
N LYS A 28 -4.02 18.21 7.55
CA LYS A 28 -3.50 17.02 6.88
C LYS A 28 -4.72 16.32 6.33
N GLN A 29 -4.96 16.45 5.04
CA GLN A 29 -5.83 15.51 4.35
C GLN A 29 -5.12 14.15 4.44
N GLU A 30 -5.26 13.47 5.58
CA GLU A 30 -5.09 12.03 5.60
C GLU A 30 -6.03 11.51 4.51
N PRO A 31 -5.56 10.72 3.55
CA PRO A 31 -6.38 10.26 2.44
C PRO A 31 -7.40 9.25 2.97
N SER A 32 -8.46 9.76 3.59
CA SER A 32 -9.77 9.14 3.75
C SER A 32 -10.31 8.63 2.40
N VAL A 33 -9.78 9.19 1.30
CA VAL A 33 -10.01 8.80 -0.10
C VAL A 33 -9.52 7.38 -0.41
N MET A 34 -8.54 6.82 0.31
CA MET A 34 -8.01 5.48 0.03
C MET A 34 -8.70 4.40 0.89
N SER A 35 -10.01 4.51 1.13
CA SER A 35 -10.80 3.42 1.72
C SER A 35 -11.14 2.39 0.64
N GLY A 36 -10.17 1.53 0.30
CA GLY A 36 -10.33 0.56 -0.78
C GLY A 36 -9.44 -0.67 -0.64
N ALA A 37 -9.65 -1.61 -1.56
CA ALA A 37 -8.95 -2.89 -1.63
C ALA A 37 -7.41 -2.75 -1.66
N TYR A 38 -6.89 -1.60 -2.12
CA TYR A 38 -5.45 -1.35 -2.29
C TYR A 38 -4.79 -0.52 -1.18
N LEU A 39 -5.51 -0.20 -0.10
CA LEU A 39 -4.98 0.61 1.01
C LEU A 39 -3.76 -0.03 1.70
N SER A 40 -3.77 -1.35 1.86
CA SER A 40 -2.66 -2.07 2.50
C SER A 40 -1.36 -1.92 1.71
N LEU A 41 -1.44 -1.98 0.38
CA LEU A 41 -0.28 -1.77 -0.50
C LEU A 41 0.21 -0.32 -0.42
N TYR A 42 -0.71 0.66 -0.43
CA TYR A 42 -0.36 2.07 -0.22
C TYR A 42 0.42 2.28 1.08
N LYS A 43 -0.14 1.84 2.21
CA LYS A 43 0.49 1.98 3.53
C LYS A 43 1.84 1.29 3.58
N TYR A 44 1.97 0.14 2.92
CA TYR A 44 3.24 -0.56 2.81
C TYR A 44 4.28 0.28 2.06
N LEU A 45 3.95 0.82 0.88
CA LEU A 45 4.88 1.60 0.05
C LEU A 45 5.23 2.96 0.65
N GLU A 46 4.27 3.62 1.28
CA GLU A 46 4.43 4.92 1.96
C GLU A 46 5.40 4.81 3.14
N ASN A 47 5.23 3.79 4.00
CA ASN A 47 6.03 3.62 5.22
C ASN A 47 7.40 2.98 4.98
N ARG A 48 7.79 2.75 3.72
CA ARG A 48 9.10 2.18 3.36
C ARG A 48 10.09 3.28 3.02
N TYR A 49 11.18 3.34 3.79
CA TYR A 49 12.29 4.26 3.54
C TYR A 49 13.21 3.84 2.39
N ALA A 50 13.06 2.62 1.86
CA ALA A 50 13.82 2.17 0.71
C ALA A 50 13.45 2.98 -0.54
N ASN A 51 14.45 3.34 -1.33
CA ASN A 51 14.25 3.99 -2.63
C ASN A 51 13.57 3.03 -3.61
N THR A 52 14.02 1.79 -3.62
CA THR A 52 13.50 0.71 -4.48
C THR A 52 12.89 -0.39 -3.62
N VAL A 53 11.68 -0.81 -3.97
CA VAL A 53 10.98 -1.92 -3.33
C VAL A 53 10.58 -2.89 -4.43
N VAL A 54 11.05 -4.13 -4.35
CA VAL A 54 10.64 -5.20 -5.27
C VAL A 54 9.67 -6.11 -4.55
N LEU A 55 8.50 -6.33 -5.15
CA LEU A 55 7.50 -7.27 -4.64
C LEU A 55 7.12 -8.27 -5.72
N THR A 56 6.95 -9.52 -5.36
CA THR A 56 6.29 -10.53 -6.19
C THR A 56 4.79 -10.28 -6.23
N PHE A 57 4.10 -10.79 -7.25
CA PHE A 57 2.64 -10.74 -7.28
C PHE A 57 2.03 -11.46 -6.08
N ALA A 58 2.61 -12.57 -5.64
CA ALA A 58 2.14 -13.29 -4.47
C ALA A 58 2.26 -12.46 -3.17
N GLU A 59 3.35 -11.71 -2.98
CA GLU A 59 3.49 -10.80 -1.84
C GLU A 59 2.51 -9.64 -1.92
N ILE A 60 2.26 -9.11 -3.12
CA ILE A 60 1.23 -8.08 -3.31
C ILE A 60 -0.15 -8.65 -2.94
N GLU A 61 -0.49 -9.83 -3.41
CA GLU A 61 -1.76 -10.51 -3.10
C GLU A 61 -1.92 -10.83 -1.62
N ASP A 62 -0.84 -11.23 -0.94
CA ASP A 62 -0.82 -11.44 0.51
C ASP A 62 -1.08 -10.13 1.27
N LEU A 63 -0.45 -9.02 0.85
CA LEU A 63 -0.70 -7.68 1.42
C LEU A 63 -2.14 -7.20 1.19
N LEU A 64 -2.70 -7.52 0.03
CA LEU A 64 -4.05 -7.12 -0.37
C LEU A 64 -5.14 -8.02 0.25
N GLY A 65 -4.83 -9.28 0.53
CA GLY A 65 -5.79 -10.29 0.99
C GLY A 65 -6.69 -10.84 -0.12
N PHE A 66 -6.37 -10.57 -1.39
CA PHE A 66 -7.06 -11.09 -2.57
C PHE A 66 -6.12 -11.23 -3.76
N THR A 67 -6.51 -12.06 -4.73
CA THR A 67 -5.74 -12.30 -5.94
C THR A 67 -5.85 -11.14 -6.93
N LEU A 68 -4.73 -10.73 -7.51
CA LEU A 68 -4.72 -9.74 -8.58
C LEU A 68 -5.46 -10.28 -9.80
N ARG A 69 -6.09 -9.37 -10.56
CA ARG A 69 -6.77 -9.71 -11.80
C ARG A 69 -5.77 -10.25 -12.81
N ASP A 70 -6.18 -11.19 -13.67
CA ASP A 70 -5.29 -11.78 -14.68
C ASP A 70 -4.59 -10.74 -15.56
N GLN A 71 -5.26 -9.61 -15.82
CA GLN A 71 -4.67 -8.49 -16.55
C GLN A 71 -3.37 -7.96 -15.93
N ALA A 72 -3.27 -7.92 -14.59
CA ALA A 72 -2.04 -7.53 -13.90
C ALA A 72 -0.86 -8.47 -14.20
N ARG A 73 -1.15 -9.72 -14.62
CA ARG A 73 -0.14 -10.73 -14.91
C ARG A 73 0.26 -10.80 -16.38
N VAL A 74 -0.60 -10.32 -17.28
CA VAL A 74 -0.39 -10.41 -18.73
C VAL A 74 -0.10 -9.07 -19.40
N ARG A 75 -0.45 -7.95 -18.77
CA ARG A 75 -0.39 -6.61 -19.37
C ARG A 75 0.44 -5.68 -18.51
N GLU A 76 1.59 -5.23 -19.03
CA GLU A 76 2.43 -4.24 -18.36
C GLU A 76 1.70 -2.89 -18.19
N GLU A 77 0.87 -2.53 -19.17
CA GLU A 77 -0.02 -1.35 -19.14
C GLU A 77 -0.93 -1.31 -17.92
N TRP A 78 -1.28 -2.48 -17.35
CA TRP A 78 -2.07 -2.53 -16.12
C TRP A 78 -1.33 -1.89 -14.95
N TRP A 79 0.00 -1.89 -14.94
CA TRP A 79 0.81 -1.25 -13.90
C TRP A 79 1.25 0.17 -14.27
N THR A 80 1.53 0.41 -15.55
CA THR A 80 2.19 1.65 -16.00
C THR A 80 1.24 2.72 -16.49
N ASN A 81 0.00 2.37 -16.87
CA ASN A 81 -1.01 3.32 -17.32
C ASN A 81 -2.07 3.52 -16.23
N PRO A 82 -1.86 4.46 -15.29
CA PRO A 82 -2.80 4.70 -14.20
C PRO A 82 -4.17 5.10 -14.77
N GLU A 83 -5.24 4.51 -14.23
CA GLU A 83 -6.59 4.97 -14.57
C GLU A 83 -6.73 6.43 -14.11
N PRO A 84 -7.27 7.34 -14.94
CA PRO A 84 -7.47 8.72 -14.54
C PRO A 84 -8.28 8.77 -13.25
N ALA A 85 -7.91 9.69 -12.35
CA ALA A 85 -8.57 9.86 -11.06
C ALA A 85 -10.07 10.15 -11.26
N THR A 86 -10.90 9.11 -11.18
CA THR A 86 -12.36 9.24 -11.14
C THR A 86 -12.82 9.40 -9.70
N ALA A 87 -14.11 9.57 -9.48
CA ALA A 87 -14.69 9.66 -8.13
C ALA A 87 -14.54 8.37 -7.28
N ARG A 88 -13.90 7.31 -7.79
CA ARG A 88 -13.60 6.07 -7.07
C ARG A 88 -12.09 5.84 -6.96
N PRO A 89 -11.60 5.26 -5.84
CA PRO A 89 -10.19 4.93 -5.68
C PRO A 89 -9.80 3.88 -6.72
N SER A 90 -8.79 4.20 -7.53
CA SER A 90 -8.21 3.28 -8.51
C SER A 90 -7.14 2.41 -7.86
N TYR A 91 -6.85 1.26 -8.46
CA TYR A 91 -5.73 0.41 -8.05
C TYR A 91 -4.38 1.14 -8.17
N SER A 92 -4.25 2.04 -9.15
CA SER A 92 -3.02 2.82 -9.41
C SER A 92 -2.77 3.92 -8.39
N ASP A 93 -3.76 4.27 -7.59
CA ASP A 93 -3.61 5.25 -6.51
C ASP A 93 -2.65 4.74 -5.43
N ALA A 94 -2.50 3.41 -5.30
CA ALA A 94 -1.71 2.80 -4.24
C ALA A 94 -0.22 3.18 -4.29
N TRP A 95 0.34 3.28 -5.50
CA TRP A 95 1.72 3.69 -5.70
C TRP A 95 1.83 5.16 -6.11
N THR A 96 0.86 5.69 -6.87
CA THR A 96 0.85 7.10 -7.28
C THR A 96 0.80 8.03 -6.07
N LEU A 97 -0.09 7.77 -5.11
CA LEU A 97 -0.19 8.57 -3.88
C LEU A 97 1.01 8.35 -2.95
N ALA A 98 1.67 7.19 -3.03
CA ALA A 98 2.90 6.90 -2.29
C ALA A 98 4.16 7.50 -2.95
N SER A 99 3.99 8.34 -3.97
CA SER A 99 5.06 8.94 -4.78
C SER A 99 6.02 7.88 -5.34
N ARG A 100 5.46 6.80 -5.89
CA ARG A 100 6.22 5.70 -6.51
C ARG A 100 5.96 5.59 -8.01
N THR A 101 7.03 5.33 -8.75
CA THR A 101 6.98 4.83 -10.13
C THR A 101 7.00 3.30 -10.12
N VAL A 102 6.45 2.69 -11.16
CA VAL A 102 6.25 1.25 -11.22
C VAL A 102 6.86 0.67 -12.49
N THR A 103 7.68 -0.37 -12.32
CA THR A 103 8.24 -1.15 -13.42
C THR A 103 7.92 -2.63 -13.21
N PRO A 104 6.93 -3.19 -13.94
CA PRO A 104 6.62 -4.60 -13.85
C PRO A 104 7.68 -5.46 -14.54
N ASN A 105 7.90 -6.67 -14.03
CA ASN A 105 8.63 -7.74 -14.69
C ASN A 105 7.73 -8.98 -14.71
N LEU A 106 6.94 -9.11 -15.78
CA LEU A 106 5.96 -10.19 -15.91
C LEU A 106 6.60 -11.58 -16.02
N ARG A 107 7.85 -11.67 -16.50
CA ARG A 107 8.58 -12.95 -16.57
C ARG A 107 8.97 -13.47 -15.20
N ALA A 108 9.35 -12.56 -14.30
CA ALA A 108 9.68 -12.90 -12.91
C ALA A 108 8.47 -12.83 -11.98
N LEU A 109 7.31 -12.38 -12.48
CA LEU A 109 6.10 -12.09 -11.69
C LEU A 109 6.38 -11.13 -10.52
N THR A 110 7.21 -10.11 -10.79
CA THR A 110 7.58 -9.08 -9.82
C THR A 110 7.23 -7.69 -10.32
N VAL A 111 7.12 -6.75 -9.38
CA VAL A 111 6.96 -5.34 -9.63
C VAL A 111 7.99 -4.57 -8.83
N VAL A 112 8.69 -3.67 -9.49
CA VAL A 112 9.59 -2.72 -8.86
C VAL A 112 8.85 -1.42 -8.63
N PHE A 113 8.88 -0.93 -7.39
CA PHE A 113 8.37 0.37 -6.97
C PHE A 113 9.55 1.26 -6.59
N ASP A 114 9.82 2.29 -7.39
CA ASP A 114 10.87 3.27 -7.13
C ASP A 114 10.28 4.57 -6.62
N ARG A 115 11.00 5.26 -5.74
CA ARG A 115 10.62 6.62 -5.29
C ARG A 115 10.74 7.59 -6.46
N ALA A 116 9.69 8.35 -6.71
CA ALA A 116 9.77 9.52 -7.57
C ALA A 116 10.62 10.58 -6.85
N SER A 117 11.71 11.02 -7.49
CA SER A 117 12.57 12.12 -7.02
C SER A 117 11.97 13.47 -7.34
#